data_AF-A0A927KJU6-F1
#
_entry.id   AF-A0A927KJU6-F1
#
_cell.length_a   1.000
_cell.length_b   1.000
_cell.length_c   1.000
_cell.angle_alpha   90.00
_cell.angle_beta   90.00
_cell.angle_gamma   90.00
#
_symmetry.space_group_name_H-M   'P 1'
#
loop_
_entity.id
_entity.type
_entity.pdbx_description
1 polymer ?
#
loop_
_entity_poly.entity_id
_entity_poly.type
_entity_poly.pdbx_seq_one_letter_code
_entity_poly.pdbx_strand_id
1 'polypeptide(L)'
;MLPLLVPAPSSQEAIPDLDGRRRILRVLSGGELAEDIAAAWDRSQVAVIRGDKAAIRSLHVKAKSYDNGADGKSLLADYKRLRRYFPQASTIDPSRISPELVPVGNHRSLEGKLFRLCRAYWSMPFSKGYGRRLRYLVMDQHHQAVIGIIGLQSPPADLLCRDEYLGATKENKLAIANTTMDAYTVGASPTYAPLLGGKLVAGFIHSEKIRQAYWRNYGKSETVILGKRLSQPLLAVTTTSAFGRSSIYNRLKIGDRLLAQPLGYTKGFGTIHLEELYPHIVAWLKDHDMHIPAGFGNGPKVRWQNIVRALSELGVNRNHLGHGIARQVYLFEFSSNIHEVHHEGATATMHDFSDDHWASHWKEKLCIKRIERNPDWASIDVDTMMREAISTFL
;
A
#
# COMPACT_ATOMS: atom_id res chain seq x y z
N MET A 1 -15.06 38.76 32.88
CA MET A 1 -15.63 37.96 31.77
C MET A 1 -15.44 36.50 32.11
N LEU A 2 -16.53 35.78 32.39
CA LEU A 2 -16.50 34.33 32.61
C LEU A 2 -16.07 33.61 31.32
N PRO A 3 -15.28 32.53 31.39
CA PRO A 3 -15.08 31.64 30.27
C PRO A 3 -16.38 30.84 30.04
N LEU A 4 -16.86 30.87 28.80
CA LEU A 4 -17.95 30.03 28.31
C LEU A 4 -17.58 28.55 28.53
N LEU A 5 -18.29 27.89 29.43
CA LEU A 5 -18.36 26.43 29.50
C LEU A 5 -18.96 25.91 28.19
N VAL A 6 -18.11 25.31 27.36
CA VAL A 6 -18.57 24.42 26.27
C VAL A 6 -19.01 23.12 26.93
N PRO A 7 -20.24 22.62 26.69
CA PRO A 7 -20.70 21.38 27.30
C PRO A 7 -19.85 20.20 26.81
N ALA A 8 -19.58 19.27 27.72
CA ALA A 8 -18.89 18.01 27.41
C ALA A 8 -19.61 17.27 26.27
N PRO A 9 -18.88 16.73 25.26
CA PRO A 9 -19.51 15.94 24.22
C PRO A 9 -20.08 14.66 24.82
N SER A 10 -21.37 14.41 24.54
CA SER A 10 -22.07 13.18 24.92
C SER A 10 -21.33 11.93 24.45
N SER A 11 -21.26 10.93 25.32
CA SER A 11 -20.47 9.71 25.28
C SER A 11 -20.92 8.64 24.26
N GLN A 12 -21.27 9.00 23.03
CA GLN A 12 -21.64 8.03 21.99
C GLN A 12 -21.18 8.49 20.60
N GLU A 13 -20.06 7.94 20.13
CA GLU A 13 -19.63 8.10 18.72
C GLU A 13 -20.35 7.06 17.86
N ALA A 14 -21.05 7.55 16.84
CA ALA A 14 -21.76 6.71 15.89
C ALA A 14 -20.85 6.28 14.73
N ILE A 15 -20.94 5.00 14.38
CA ILE A 15 -20.25 4.42 13.22
C ILE A 15 -21.31 4.06 12.19
N PRO A 16 -21.05 4.32 10.89
CA PRO A 16 -21.94 3.83 9.84
C PRO A 16 -21.90 2.29 9.82
N ASP A 17 -23.06 1.67 9.96
CA ASP A 17 -23.27 0.28 9.55
C ASP A 17 -23.13 0.15 8.01
N LEU A 18 -23.10 -1.07 7.47
CA LEU A 18 -23.08 -1.39 6.03
C LEU A 18 -24.21 -0.68 5.24
N ASP A 19 -25.27 -0.23 5.93
CA ASP A 19 -26.40 0.54 5.40
C ASP A 19 -26.37 2.06 5.72
N GLY A 20 -25.26 2.59 6.24
CA GLY A 20 -25.09 4.02 6.54
C GLY A 20 -25.91 4.55 7.72
N ARG A 21 -26.56 3.67 8.50
CA ARG A 21 -27.28 4.05 9.74
C ARG A 21 -26.31 4.20 10.89
N ARG A 22 -26.34 5.35 11.56
CA ARG A 22 -25.63 5.62 12.82
C ARG A 22 -26.28 4.82 13.95
N ARG A 23 -25.72 3.65 14.27
CA ARG A 23 -26.04 2.95 15.52
C ARG A 23 -25.11 3.44 16.63
N ILE A 24 -25.69 3.62 17.81
CA ILE A 24 -24.93 3.75 19.05
C ILE A 24 -24.18 2.43 19.23
N LEU A 25 -22.85 2.46 19.22
CA LEU A 25 -22.09 1.26 19.57
C LEU A 25 -22.32 0.93 21.05
N ARG A 26 -22.77 -0.29 21.31
CA ARG A 26 -22.73 -0.85 22.66
C ARG A 26 -21.27 -0.97 23.09
N VAL A 27 -20.95 -0.41 24.26
CA VAL A 27 -19.67 -0.66 24.92
C VAL A 27 -19.68 -2.11 25.39
N LEU A 28 -18.75 -2.91 24.88
CA LEU A 28 -18.58 -4.31 25.28
C LEU A 28 -17.95 -4.37 26.68
N SER A 29 -18.30 -5.39 27.46
CA SER A 29 -17.53 -5.70 28.68
C SER A 29 -16.10 -6.13 28.31
N GLY A 30 -15.18 -6.06 29.28
CA GLY A 30 -13.81 -6.52 29.06
C GLY A 30 -13.74 -8.00 28.64
N GLY A 31 -14.58 -8.86 29.21
CA GLY A 31 -14.69 -10.27 28.84
C GLY A 31 -15.13 -10.46 27.39
N GLU A 32 -16.25 -9.83 26.99
CA GLU A 32 -16.75 -9.89 25.61
C GLU A 32 -15.70 -9.40 24.60
N LEU A 33 -15.02 -8.28 24.88
CA LEU A 33 -14.00 -7.73 23.98
C LEU A 33 -12.76 -8.63 23.88
N ALA A 34 -12.33 -9.25 24.99
CA ALA A 34 -11.21 -10.19 24.99
C ALA A 34 -11.54 -11.45 24.17
N GLU A 35 -12.75 -12.00 24.33
CA GLU A 35 -13.24 -13.14 23.55
C GLU A 35 -13.31 -12.82 22.05
N ASP A 36 -13.83 -11.65 21.68
CA ASP A 36 -13.90 -11.21 20.28
C ASP A 36 -12.51 -11.06 19.65
N ILE A 37 -11.55 -10.51 20.40
CA ILE A 37 -10.15 -10.38 19.96
C ILE A 37 -9.52 -11.76 19.72
N ALA A 38 -9.71 -12.69 20.66
CA ALA A 38 -9.22 -14.06 20.53
C ALA A 38 -9.84 -14.76 19.32
N ALA A 39 -11.15 -14.66 19.15
CA ALA A 39 -11.87 -15.23 18.02
C ALA A 39 -11.42 -14.63 16.68
N ALA A 40 -11.16 -13.31 16.61
CA ALA A 40 -10.64 -12.67 15.40
C ALA A 40 -9.23 -13.16 15.06
N TRP A 41 -8.38 -13.37 16.07
CA TRP A 41 -7.06 -13.94 15.89
C TRP A 41 -7.14 -15.39 15.39
N ASP A 42 -7.96 -16.25 16.00
CA ASP A 42 -8.16 -17.64 15.58
C ASP A 42 -8.63 -17.74 14.13
N ARG A 43 -9.61 -16.92 13.73
CA ARG A 43 -10.06 -16.84 12.33
C ARG A 43 -8.91 -16.51 11.38
N SER A 44 -8.02 -15.60 11.77
CA SER A 44 -6.86 -15.24 10.96
C SER A 44 -5.85 -16.39 10.85
N GLN A 45 -5.60 -17.13 11.95
CA GLN A 45 -4.71 -18.30 11.93
C GLN A 45 -5.26 -19.40 11.02
N VAL A 46 -6.55 -19.72 11.15
CA VAL A 46 -7.21 -20.74 10.31
C VAL A 46 -7.10 -20.36 8.83
N ALA A 47 -7.34 -19.10 8.47
CA ALA A 47 -7.21 -18.63 7.09
C ALA A 47 -5.78 -18.79 6.56
N VAL A 48 -4.77 -18.47 7.37
CA VAL A 48 -3.34 -18.60 7.01
C VAL A 48 -2.95 -20.07 6.86
N ILE A 49 -3.29 -20.93 7.83
CA ILE A 49 -2.96 -22.36 7.83
C ILE A 49 -3.57 -23.06 6.60
N ARG A 50 -4.81 -22.70 6.24
CA ARG A 50 -5.50 -23.25 5.07
C ARG A 50 -5.05 -22.63 3.74
N GLY A 51 -4.21 -21.59 3.75
CA GLY A 51 -3.85 -20.85 2.55
C GLY A 51 -5.03 -20.13 1.88
N ASP A 52 -6.07 -19.78 2.65
CA ASP A 52 -7.30 -19.17 2.13
C ASP A 52 -7.09 -17.69 1.80
N LYS A 53 -6.68 -17.44 0.56
CA LYS A 53 -6.47 -16.09 0.03
C LYS A 53 -7.76 -15.27 -0.02
N ALA A 54 -8.93 -15.89 -0.13
CA ALA A 54 -10.20 -15.18 -0.16
C ALA A 54 -10.54 -14.63 1.23
N ALA A 55 -10.38 -15.46 2.28
CA ALA A 55 -10.52 -15.01 3.67
C ALA A 55 -9.52 -13.90 4.02
N ILE A 56 -8.24 -14.06 3.65
CA ILE A 56 -7.22 -13.01 3.86
C ILE A 56 -7.58 -11.72 3.11
N ARG A 57 -8.09 -11.82 1.88
CA ARG A 57 -8.55 -10.64 1.12
C ARG A 57 -9.74 -9.97 1.80
N SER A 58 -10.68 -10.75 2.33
CA SER A 58 -11.84 -10.24 3.06
C SER A 58 -11.43 -9.42 4.29
N LEU A 59 -10.41 -9.86 5.05
CA LEU A 59 -9.86 -9.05 6.15
C LEU A 59 -9.41 -7.66 5.69
N HIS A 60 -8.78 -7.57 4.51
CA HIS A 60 -8.35 -6.29 3.95
C HIS A 60 -9.53 -5.43 3.47
N VAL A 61 -10.53 -6.04 2.82
CA VAL A 61 -11.76 -5.33 2.41
C VAL A 61 -12.48 -4.76 3.62
N LYS A 62 -12.63 -5.53 4.70
CA LYS A 62 -13.18 -5.05 5.97
C LYS A 62 -12.35 -3.92 6.55
N ALA A 63 -11.03 -4.08 6.65
CA ALA A 63 -10.16 -3.01 7.14
C ALA A 63 -10.28 -1.71 6.31
N LYS A 64 -10.50 -1.85 5.00
CA LYS A 64 -10.69 -0.73 4.06
C LYS A 64 -12.02 -0.01 4.29
N SER A 65 -13.11 -0.67 4.72
CA SER A 65 -14.37 0.02 5.03
C SER A 65 -14.28 0.88 6.30
N TYR A 66 -13.37 0.56 7.21
CA TYR A 66 -13.07 1.38 8.39
C TYR A 66 -12.00 2.46 8.14
N ASP A 67 -11.61 2.69 6.89
CA ASP A 67 -10.62 3.69 6.51
C ASP A 67 -11.27 5.00 6.06
N ASN A 68 -11.05 6.06 6.83
CA ASN A 68 -11.45 7.43 6.48
C ASN A 68 -10.42 8.09 5.52
N GLY A 69 -9.81 7.31 4.64
CA GLY A 69 -8.77 7.72 3.70
C GLY A 69 -9.31 8.25 2.37
N ALA A 70 -10.56 7.92 2.06
CA ALA A 70 -11.26 8.41 0.88
C ALA A 70 -12.76 8.58 1.19
N ASP A 71 -13.37 9.62 0.61
CA ASP A 71 -14.82 9.80 0.63
C ASP A 71 -15.45 9.07 -0.57
N GLY A 72 -16.31 8.09 -0.29
CA GLY A 72 -16.98 7.29 -1.32
C GLY A 72 -17.84 8.13 -2.26
N LYS A 73 -18.49 9.19 -1.75
CA LYS A 73 -19.32 10.09 -2.58
C LYS A 73 -18.46 10.87 -3.57
N SER A 74 -17.35 11.43 -3.11
CA SER A 74 -16.34 12.07 -3.97
C SER A 74 -15.76 11.09 -5.00
N LEU A 75 -15.42 9.86 -4.60
CA LEU A 75 -14.90 8.84 -5.52
C LEU A 75 -15.91 8.50 -6.62
N LEU A 76 -17.17 8.30 -6.26
CA LEU A 76 -18.22 8.00 -7.23
C LEU A 76 -18.45 9.17 -8.21
N ALA A 77 -18.43 10.41 -7.71
CA ALA A 77 -18.55 11.61 -8.53
C ALA A 77 -17.37 11.77 -9.51
N ASP A 78 -16.14 11.58 -9.03
CA ASP A 78 -14.95 11.61 -9.87
C ASP A 78 -14.97 10.45 -10.89
N TYR A 79 -15.39 9.25 -10.50
CA TYR A 79 -15.50 8.09 -11.40
C TYR A 79 -16.48 8.35 -12.55
N LYS A 80 -17.69 8.85 -12.25
CA LYS A 80 -18.68 9.20 -13.29
C LYS A 80 -18.10 10.14 -14.35
N ARG A 81 -17.26 11.10 -13.94
CA ARG A 81 -16.61 12.07 -14.83
C ARG A 81 -15.40 11.51 -15.57
N LEU A 82 -14.66 10.61 -14.95
CA LEU A 82 -13.35 10.13 -15.43
C LEU A 82 -13.37 8.68 -15.92
N ARG A 83 -14.55 8.04 -16.02
CA ARG A 83 -14.70 6.64 -16.47
C ARG A 83 -14.00 6.32 -17.80
N ARG A 84 -13.86 7.31 -18.68
CA ARG A 84 -13.15 7.15 -19.98
C ARG A 84 -11.70 6.68 -19.83
N TYR A 85 -11.06 6.97 -18.70
CA TYR A 85 -9.69 6.54 -18.39
C TYR A 85 -9.60 5.10 -17.87
N PHE A 86 -10.75 4.46 -17.64
CA PHE A 86 -10.89 3.06 -17.23
C PHE A 86 -11.84 2.36 -18.23
N PRO A 87 -11.45 2.26 -19.51
CA PRO A 87 -12.32 1.69 -20.54
C PRO A 87 -12.51 0.18 -20.32
N GLN A 88 -13.51 -0.39 -20.99
CA GLN A 88 -13.75 -1.83 -20.97
C GLN A 88 -12.54 -2.57 -21.53
N ALA A 89 -12.25 -3.77 -21.01
CA ALA A 89 -11.09 -4.54 -21.46
C ALA A 89 -11.17 -4.84 -22.97
N SER A 90 -12.36 -5.12 -23.48
CA SER A 90 -12.64 -5.40 -24.90
C SER A 90 -12.34 -4.25 -25.87
N THR A 91 -12.19 -3.01 -25.40
CA THR A 91 -11.88 -1.86 -26.27
C THR A 91 -10.38 -1.61 -26.42
N ILE A 92 -9.54 -2.39 -25.73
CA ILE A 92 -8.09 -2.27 -25.82
C ILE A 92 -7.57 -3.15 -26.95
N ASP A 93 -6.77 -2.58 -27.85
CA ASP A 93 -5.92 -3.33 -28.77
C ASP A 93 -4.55 -3.55 -28.12
N PRO A 94 -4.22 -4.77 -27.66
CA PRO A 94 -2.98 -5.01 -26.92
C PRO A 94 -1.70 -4.73 -27.71
N SER A 95 -1.75 -4.80 -29.05
CA SER A 95 -0.59 -4.52 -29.90
C SER A 95 -0.23 -3.03 -29.90
N ARG A 96 -1.24 -2.16 -29.72
CA ARG A 96 -1.10 -0.70 -29.78
C ARG A 96 -0.87 -0.04 -28.43
N ILE A 97 -0.92 -0.78 -27.33
CA ILE A 97 -0.63 -0.26 -25.98
C ILE A 97 0.69 0.51 -25.98
N SER A 98 0.67 1.75 -25.52
CA SER A 98 1.85 2.64 -25.45
C SER A 98 2.05 3.16 -24.03
N PRO A 99 2.76 2.42 -23.17
CA PRO A 99 2.92 2.78 -21.76
C PRO A 99 3.82 4.00 -21.57
N GLU A 100 3.41 4.93 -20.72
CA GLU A 100 4.22 6.06 -20.26
C GLU A 100 4.08 6.26 -18.75
N LEU A 101 5.22 6.48 -18.08
CA LEU A 101 5.26 6.86 -16.68
C LEU A 101 5.02 8.38 -16.51
N VAL A 102 3.90 8.73 -15.86
CA VAL A 102 3.45 10.11 -15.66
C VAL A 102 3.45 10.47 -14.17
N PRO A 103 4.16 11.54 -13.73
CA PRO A 103 4.15 11.96 -12.34
C PRO A 103 2.77 12.46 -11.90
N VAL A 104 2.35 12.08 -10.70
CA VAL A 104 1.07 12.49 -10.13
C VAL A 104 1.28 13.74 -9.28
N GLY A 105 0.62 14.82 -9.69
CA GLY A 105 0.63 16.09 -8.98
C GLY A 105 -0.22 16.09 -7.70
N ASN A 106 -0.85 17.24 -7.43
CA ASN A 106 -1.71 17.41 -6.26
C ASN A 106 -2.97 16.51 -6.35
N HIS A 107 -3.66 16.30 -5.22
CA HIS A 107 -4.83 15.40 -5.17
C HIS A 107 -6.04 15.87 -5.98
N ARG A 108 -6.06 17.13 -6.43
CA ARG A 108 -7.14 17.73 -7.23
C ARG A 108 -6.86 17.69 -8.73
N SER A 109 -5.61 17.45 -9.13
CA SER A 109 -5.23 17.30 -10.53
C SER A 109 -5.89 16.07 -11.15
N LEU A 110 -5.93 16.02 -12.48
CA LEU A 110 -6.45 14.86 -13.20
C LEU A 110 -5.73 13.58 -12.74
N GLU A 111 -4.40 13.61 -12.70
CA GLU A 111 -3.56 12.48 -12.32
C GLU A 111 -3.81 12.08 -10.86
N GLY A 112 -3.99 13.07 -9.97
CA GLY A 112 -4.30 12.84 -8.57
C GLY A 112 -5.64 12.11 -8.37
N LYS A 113 -6.66 12.49 -9.15
CA LYS A 113 -7.97 11.84 -9.14
C LYS A 113 -7.91 10.44 -9.75
N LEU A 114 -7.25 10.28 -10.89
CA LEU A 114 -7.04 8.97 -11.52
C LEU A 114 -6.27 8.02 -10.61
N PHE A 115 -5.24 8.51 -9.91
CA PHE A 115 -4.50 7.72 -8.93
C PHE A 115 -5.41 7.24 -7.80
N ARG A 116 -6.26 8.13 -7.25
CA ARG A 116 -7.23 7.77 -6.20
C ARG A 116 -8.25 6.75 -6.68
N LEU A 117 -8.80 6.92 -7.89
CA LEU A 117 -9.76 5.99 -8.49
C LEU A 117 -9.13 4.61 -8.71
N CYS A 118 -7.95 4.56 -9.34
CA CYS A 118 -7.24 3.30 -9.53
C CYS A 118 -6.88 2.65 -8.19
N ARG A 119 -6.55 3.44 -7.16
CA ARG A 119 -6.27 2.92 -5.82
C ARG A 119 -7.51 2.36 -5.13
N ALA A 120 -8.68 2.98 -5.35
CA ALA A 120 -9.95 2.55 -4.76
C ALA A 120 -10.38 1.16 -5.23
N TYR A 121 -9.94 0.73 -6.41
CA TYR A 121 -10.20 -0.61 -6.95
C TYR A 121 -9.63 -1.74 -6.05
N TRP A 122 -8.47 -1.54 -5.43
CA TRP A 122 -7.83 -2.62 -4.65
C TRP A 122 -8.40 -2.75 -3.23
N SER A 123 -8.34 -3.96 -2.68
CA SER A 123 -8.87 -4.28 -1.34
C SER A 123 -8.01 -3.76 -0.19
N MET A 124 -6.77 -3.35 -0.43
CA MET A 124 -5.91 -2.81 0.62
C MET A 124 -6.42 -1.43 1.09
N PRO A 125 -6.36 -1.08 2.39
CA PRO A 125 -6.66 0.27 2.90
C PRO A 125 -5.74 1.36 2.35
N PHE A 126 -6.21 2.61 2.25
CA PHE A 126 -5.39 3.74 1.82
C PHE A 126 -4.28 4.03 2.83
N SER A 127 -3.07 4.28 2.32
CA SER A 127 -1.96 4.75 3.16
C SER A 127 -1.95 6.28 3.18
N LYS A 128 -2.13 6.86 4.37
CA LYS A 128 -1.88 8.29 4.65
C LYS A 128 -0.39 8.60 4.89
N GLY A 129 0.52 7.67 4.56
CA GLY A 129 1.92 7.65 4.98
C GLY A 129 2.66 8.99 4.93
N TYR A 130 3.60 9.15 5.87
CA TYR A 130 4.36 10.37 6.10
C TYR A 130 5.77 10.30 5.51
N GLY A 131 6.43 11.45 5.39
CA GLY A 131 7.79 11.57 4.87
C GLY A 131 7.83 11.73 3.35
N ARG A 132 8.86 11.18 2.71
CA ARG A 132 9.06 11.28 1.25
C ARG A 132 7.89 10.60 0.55
N ARG A 133 7.35 11.24 -0.50
CA ARG A 133 6.25 10.73 -1.31
C ARG A 133 6.51 11.00 -2.78
N LEU A 134 6.41 9.95 -3.59
CA LEU A 134 6.37 10.05 -5.05
C LEU A 134 5.21 9.19 -5.53
N ARG A 135 4.48 9.67 -6.54
CA ARG A 135 3.33 8.97 -7.11
C ARG A 135 3.38 9.10 -8.61
N TYR A 136 3.02 8.02 -9.29
CA TYR A 136 3.01 7.95 -10.74
C TYR A 136 1.77 7.18 -11.22
N LEU A 137 1.26 7.61 -12.37
CA LEU A 137 0.43 6.78 -13.23
C LEU A 137 1.34 6.10 -14.25
N VAL A 138 0.96 4.92 -14.68
CA VAL A 138 1.37 4.37 -15.96
C VAL A 138 0.18 4.54 -16.89
N MET A 139 0.31 5.40 -17.89
CA MET A 139 -0.74 5.72 -18.84
C MET A 139 -0.51 4.94 -20.13
N ASP A 140 -1.58 4.47 -20.76
CA ASP A 140 -1.56 4.04 -22.14
C ASP A 140 -1.87 5.25 -23.02
N GLN A 141 -0.85 5.76 -23.71
CA GLN A 141 -0.98 6.92 -24.58
C GLN A 141 -1.83 6.65 -25.81
N HIS A 142 -1.91 5.40 -26.26
CA HIS A 142 -2.72 5.09 -27.42
C HIS A 142 -4.21 5.12 -27.09
N HIS A 143 -4.59 4.44 -26.00
CA HIS A 143 -5.99 4.30 -25.58
C HIS A 143 -6.44 5.41 -24.61
N GLN A 144 -5.54 6.30 -24.20
CA GLN A 144 -5.80 7.35 -23.22
C GLN A 144 -6.38 6.81 -21.90
N ALA A 145 -5.79 5.71 -21.41
CA ALA A 145 -6.29 4.94 -20.29
C ALA A 145 -5.24 4.70 -19.20
N VAL A 146 -5.67 4.49 -17.96
CA VAL A 146 -4.77 4.19 -16.84
C VAL A 146 -4.41 2.71 -16.88
N ILE A 147 -3.14 2.38 -17.12
CA ILE A 147 -2.61 1.01 -16.98
C ILE A 147 -2.52 0.64 -15.51
N GLY A 148 -2.01 1.56 -14.68
CA GLY A 148 -1.83 1.32 -13.26
C GLY A 148 -1.12 2.45 -12.54
N ILE A 149 -0.73 2.21 -11.30
CA ILE A 149 -0.14 3.23 -10.43
C ILE A 149 1.05 2.71 -9.63
N ILE A 150 1.99 3.62 -9.36
CA ILE A 150 3.12 3.42 -8.45
C ILE A 150 3.05 4.51 -7.38
N GLY A 151 3.02 4.11 -6.12
CA GLY A 151 3.21 5.01 -5.00
C GLY A 151 4.41 4.59 -4.18
N LEU A 152 5.35 5.51 -4.01
CA LEU A 152 6.54 5.37 -3.20
C LEU A 152 6.43 6.25 -1.95
N GLN A 153 6.96 5.75 -0.83
CA GLN A 153 7.04 6.46 0.42
C GLN A 153 8.42 6.28 1.09
N SER A 154 8.70 7.06 2.14
CA SER A 154 9.80 6.73 3.05
C SER A 154 9.65 5.29 3.56
N PRO A 155 10.73 4.50 3.59
CA PRO A 155 10.66 3.11 3.99
C PRO A 155 10.42 2.97 5.49
N PRO A 156 9.86 1.84 5.94
CA PRO A 156 9.82 1.54 7.36
C PRO A 156 11.25 1.47 7.91
N ALA A 157 11.46 2.06 9.10
CA ALA A 157 12.74 2.00 9.79
C ALA A 157 13.20 0.56 10.00
N ASP A 158 12.28 -0.32 10.40
CA ASP A 158 12.53 -1.75 10.59
C ASP A 158 11.92 -2.57 9.47
N LEU A 159 12.77 -3.22 8.67
CA LEU A 159 12.38 -4.24 7.71
C LEU A 159 13.51 -5.26 7.64
N LEU A 160 13.39 -6.30 8.48
CA LEU A 160 14.46 -7.27 8.73
C LEU A 160 15.08 -7.82 7.43
N CYS A 161 14.27 -8.26 6.47
CA CYS A 161 14.80 -8.84 5.23
C CYS A 161 15.66 -7.84 4.41
N ARG A 162 15.30 -6.54 4.42
CA ARG A 162 16.12 -5.50 3.77
C ARG A 162 17.39 -5.25 4.58
N ASP A 163 17.24 -5.14 5.89
CA ASP A 163 18.35 -4.81 6.79
C ASP A 163 19.40 -5.92 6.76
N GLU A 164 19.00 -7.20 6.78
CA GLU A 164 19.89 -8.36 6.61
C GLU A 164 20.54 -8.37 5.22
N TYR A 165 19.75 -8.13 4.16
CA TYR A 165 20.30 -8.08 2.80
C TYR A 165 21.38 -7.01 2.68
N LEU A 166 21.11 -5.78 3.14
CA LEU A 166 22.04 -4.66 3.02
C LEU A 166 23.10 -4.61 4.13
N GLY A 167 23.25 -5.66 4.95
CA GLY A 167 24.23 -5.71 6.04
C GLY A 167 24.07 -4.58 7.07
N ALA A 168 22.84 -4.10 7.28
CA ALA A 168 22.58 -2.96 8.15
C ALA A 168 22.74 -3.33 9.64
N THR A 169 23.58 -2.58 10.35
CA THR A 169 23.77 -2.65 11.79
C THR A 169 22.83 -1.69 12.51
N LYS A 170 22.74 -1.79 13.84
CA LYS A 170 21.91 -0.88 14.65
C LYS A 170 22.32 0.58 14.48
N GLU A 171 23.61 0.83 14.28
CA GLU A 171 24.22 2.16 14.18
C GLU A 171 23.96 2.83 12.83
N ASN A 172 23.98 2.06 11.72
CA ASN A 172 23.85 2.58 10.37
C ASN A 172 22.47 2.31 9.71
N LYS A 173 21.59 1.53 10.35
CA LYS A 173 20.27 1.13 9.82
C LYS A 173 19.49 2.29 9.22
N LEU A 174 19.37 3.41 9.92
CA LEU A 174 18.59 4.54 9.43
C LEU A 174 19.25 5.21 8.22
N ALA A 175 20.59 5.25 8.15
CA ALA A 175 21.31 5.79 7.01
C ALA A 175 21.08 4.92 5.76
N ILE A 176 21.21 3.60 5.91
CA ILE A 176 20.93 2.62 4.84
C ILE A 176 19.45 2.65 4.43
N ALA A 177 18.53 2.65 5.39
CA ALA A 177 17.11 2.77 5.08
C ALA A 177 16.81 4.06 4.30
N ASN A 178 17.46 5.17 4.63
CA ASN A 178 17.28 6.45 3.93
C ASN A 178 17.80 6.45 2.47
N THR A 179 18.70 5.54 2.07
CA THR A 179 19.06 5.36 0.65
C THR A 179 18.02 4.54 -0.13
N THR A 180 16.93 4.12 0.52
CA THR A 180 15.84 3.36 -0.11
C THR A 180 14.50 4.10 -0.01
N MET A 181 13.54 3.68 -0.83
CA MET A 181 12.11 3.98 -0.63
C MET A 181 11.32 2.67 -0.48
N ASP A 182 10.06 2.76 -0.05
CA ASP A 182 9.12 1.65 -0.02
C ASP A 182 7.97 1.92 -0.99
N ALA A 183 7.69 0.97 -1.87
CA ALA A 183 6.53 1.00 -2.75
C ALA A 183 5.31 0.46 -1.99
N TYR A 184 4.55 1.40 -1.41
CA TYR A 184 3.35 1.09 -0.64
C TYR A 184 2.15 0.73 -1.51
N THR A 185 2.20 1.05 -2.81
CA THR A 185 1.15 0.68 -3.75
C THR A 185 1.72 0.53 -5.16
N VAL A 186 1.48 -0.63 -5.76
CA VAL A 186 1.92 -0.98 -7.12
C VAL A 186 0.88 -1.94 -7.67
N GLY A 187 0.39 -1.66 -8.87
CA GLY A 187 -0.54 -2.57 -9.53
C GLY A 187 -1.21 -1.95 -10.74
N ALA A 188 -2.01 -2.76 -11.42
CA ALA A 188 -2.78 -2.34 -12.58
C ALA A 188 -4.24 -2.00 -12.24
N SER A 189 -4.82 -1.17 -13.10
CA SER A 189 -6.26 -0.95 -13.17
C SER A 189 -6.99 -2.24 -13.58
N PRO A 190 -8.31 -2.36 -13.36
CA PRO A 190 -9.08 -3.52 -13.80
C PRO A 190 -8.96 -3.78 -15.31
N THR A 191 -8.88 -2.73 -16.13
CA THR A 191 -8.71 -2.84 -17.59
C THR A 191 -7.43 -3.60 -17.99
N TYR A 192 -6.30 -3.34 -17.32
CA TYR A 192 -4.99 -3.88 -17.73
C TYR A 192 -4.48 -5.03 -16.84
N ALA A 193 -5.14 -5.30 -15.72
CA ALA A 193 -4.79 -6.42 -14.84
C ALA A 193 -4.78 -7.78 -15.58
N PRO A 194 -5.74 -8.12 -16.47
CA PRO A 194 -5.76 -9.38 -17.22
C PRO A 194 -4.57 -9.54 -18.15
N LEU A 195 -4.05 -8.42 -18.66
CA LEU A 195 -2.93 -8.29 -19.58
C LEU A 195 -1.56 -8.32 -18.89
N LEU A 196 -1.51 -8.68 -17.59
CA LEU A 196 -0.30 -8.60 -16.77
C LEU A 196 0.23 -7.16 -16.62
N GLY A 197 -0.63 -6.14 -16.71
CA GLY A 197 -0.24 -4.73 -16.53
C GLY A 197 0.44 -4.47 -15.18
N GLY A 198 0.13 -5.25 -14.15
CA GLY A 198 0.82 -5.12 -12.86
C GLY A 198 2.32 -5.36 -12.96
N LYS A 199 2.76 -6.28 -13.83
CA LYS A 199 4.19 -6.54 -14.08
C LYS A 199 4.84 -5.34 -14.76
N LEU A 200 4.21 -4.79 -15.81
CA LEU A 200 4.65 -3.58 -16.49
C LEU A 200 4.85 -2.43 -15.48
N VAL A 201 3.83 -2.16 -14.67
CA VAL A 201 3.86 -1.11 -13.64
C VAL A 201 4.98 -1.34 -12.62
N ALA A 202 5.20 -2.58 -12.18
CA ALA A 202 6.29 -2.90 -11.27
C ALA A 202 7.68 -2.70 -11.90
N GLY A 203 7.85 -3.03 -13.18
CA GLY A 203 9.15 -2.81 -13.85
C GLY A 203 9.50 -1.32 -13.99
N PHE A 204 8.51 -0.44 -14.20
CA PHE A 204 8.70 1.01 -14.22
C PHE A 204 9.26 1.61 -12.92
N ILE A 205 9.32 0.85 -11.82
CA ILE A 205 10.03 1.28 -10.60
C ILE A 205 11.52 1.56 -10.88
N HIS A 206 12.12 0.89 -11.89
CA HIS A 206 13.50 1.13 -12.33
C HIS A 206 13.67 2.36 -13.23
N SER A 207 12.58 3.04 -13.61
CA SER A 207 12.63 4.20 -14.50
C SER A 207 13.56 5.29 -13.95
N GLU A 208 14.43 5.81 -14.81
CA GLU A 208 15.31 6.91 -14.45
C GLU A 208 14.52 8.16 -14.02
N LYS A 209 13.32 8.36 -14.60
CA LYS A 209 12.41 9.45 -14.22
C LYS A 209 12.11 9.45 -12.71
N ILE A 210 11.99 8.27 -12.09
CA ILE A 210 11.78 8.13 -10.65
C ILE A 210 13.01 8.59 -9.87
N ARG A 211 14.21 8.15 -10.27
CA ARG A 211 15.48 8.52 -9.61
C ARG A 211 15.73 10.03 -9.73
N GLN A 212 15.50 10.60 -10.91
CA GLN A 212 15.62 12.04 -11.14
C GLN A 212 14.59 12.86 -10.33
N ALA A 213 13.33 12.42 -10.27
CA ALA A 213 12.32 13.06 -9.43
C ALA A 213 12.67 12.98 -7.94
N TYR A 214 13.18 11.84 -7.49
CA TYR A 214 13.67 11.68 -6.12
C TYR A 214 14.80 12.67 -5.81
N TRP A 215 15.82 12.74 -6.67
CA TRP A 215 16.95 13.67 -6.50
C TRP A 215 16.48 15.12 -6.47
N ARG A 216 15.61 15.53 -7.41
CA ARG A 216 15.05 16.89 -7.46
C ARG A 216 14.30 17.26 -6.18
N ASN A 217 13.50 16.34 -5.65
CA ASN A 217 12.63 16.61 -4.50
C ASN A 217 13.36 16.48 -3.15
N TYR A 218 14.37 15.60 -3.06
CA TYR A 218 14.95 15.17 -1.78
C TYR A 218 16.49 15.26 -1.70
N GLY A 219 17.19 15.58 -2.80
CA GLY A 219 18.66 15.60 -2.85
C GLY A 219 19.34 16.61 -1.90
N LYS A 220 18.57 17.62 -1.44
CA LYS A 220 18.99 18.62 -0.47
C LYS A 220 18.23 18.54 0.86
N SER A 221 17.36 17.56 1.04
CA SER A 221 16.53 17.46 2.25
C SER A 221 17.29 16.90 3.43
N GLU A 222 16.87 17.30 4.63
CA GLU A 222 17.35 16.79 5.90
C GLU A 222 16.26 15.96 6.61
N THR A 223 16.71 15.03 7.43
CA THR A 223 15.84 14.22 8.30
C THR A 223 15.26 15.09 9.41
N VAL A 224 13.94 15.05 9.58
CA VAL A 224 13.24 15.86 10.60
C VAL A 224 13.75 15.59 12.02
N ILE A 225 14.08 14.32 12.33
CA ILE A 225 14.46 13.90 13.69
C ILE A 225 15.94 14.15 13.97
N LEU A 226 16.83 13.87 13.02
CA LEU A 226 18.28 13.93 13.26
C LEU A 226 18.95 15.19 12.68
N GLY A 227 18.23 16.01 11.90
CA GLY A 227 18.81 17.16 11.20
C GLY A 227 19.92 16.79 10.20
N LYS A 228 20.00 15.50 9.82
CA LYS A 228 21.05 15.01 8.90
C LYS A 228 20.55 15.02 7.47
N ARG A 229 21.39 15.49 6.54
CA ARG A 229 21.13 15.39 5.10
C ARG A 229 20.85 13.96 4.71
N LEU A 230 19.83 13.76 3.87
CA LEU A 230 19.51 12.44 3.33
C LEU A 230 20.65 11.94 2.44
N SER A 231 21.11 10.72 2.71
CA SER A 231 22.07 10.02 1.88
C SER A 231 21.55 9.90 0.44
N GLN A 232 22.46 10.09 -0.51
CA GLN A 232 22.20 10.03 -1.95
C GLN A 232 23.22 9.10 -2.62
N PRO A 233 22.89 8.50 -3.78
CA PRO A 233 21.60 8.56 -4.49
C PRO A 233 20.53 7.64 -3.88
N LEU A 234 19.33 7.61 -4.49
CA LEU A 234 18.36 6.53 -4.23
C LEU A 234 18.89 5.23 -4.83
N LEU A 235 19.15 4.22 -4.01
CA LEU A 235 19.81 2.97 -4.41
C LEU A 235 18.85 1.81 -4.60
N ALA A 236 17.69 1.83 -3.93
CA ALA A 236 16.70 0.78 -4.11
C ALA A 236 15.28 1.19 -3.71
N VAL A 237 14.31 0.42 -4.18
CA VAL A 237 12.93 0.44 -3.70
C VAL A 237 12.59 -0.93 -3.12
N THR A 238 12.07 -0.96 -1.89
CA THR A 238 11.51 -2.17 -1.30
C THR A 238 10.01 -2.24 -1.54
N THR A 239 9.43 -3.43 -1.52
CA THR A 239 7.97 -3.59 -1.43
C THR A 239 7.63 -4.88 -0.71
N THR A 240 6.41 -4.94 -0.19
CA THR A 240 5.85 -6.14 0.41
C THR A 240 4.58 -6.55 -0.33
N SER A 241 4.51 -7.80 -0.74
CA SER A 241 3.30 -8.39 -1.35
C SER A 241 2.09 -8.38 -0.41
N ALA A 242 0.85 -8.27 -0.91
CA ALA A 242 -0.33 -8.09 -0.04
C ALA A 242 -0.84 -9.38 0.64
N PHE A 243 -0.88 -10.51 -0.08
CA PHE A 243 -1.54 -11.75 0.35
C PHE A 243 -0.58 -12.95 0.34
N GLY A 244 0.65 -12.74 0.83
CA GLY A 244 1.78 -13.65 0.57
C GLY A 244 2.35 -13.46 -0.83
N ARG A 245 3.04 -14.47 -1.38
CA ARG A 245 3.77 -14.37 -2.67
C ARG A 245 2.92 -13.74 -3.79
N SER A 246 3.46 -12.69 -4.41
CA SER A 246 2.77 -11.92 -5.45
C SER A 246 3.19 -12.34 -6.85
N SER A 247 2.22 -12.55 -7.75
CA SER A 247 2.47 -12.83 -9.17
C SER A 247 3.06 -11.64 -9.91
N ILE A 248 2.87 -10.41 -9.41
CA ILE A 248 3.41 -9.18 -10.00
C ILE A 248 4.94 -9.24 -9.98
N TYR A 249 5.53 -9.45 -8.80
CA TYR A 249 6.98 -9.40 -8.61
C TYR A 249 7.67 -10.73 -8.92
N ASN A 250 6.94 -11.85 -8.85
CA ASN A 250 7.51 -13.16 -9.10
C ASN A 250 8.07 -13.28 -10.53
N ARG A 251 9.36 -13.65 -10.64
CA ARG A 251 10.11 -13.78 -11.91
C ARG A 251 10.01 -12.52 -12.79
N LEU A 252 9.89 -11.34 -12.17
CA LEU A 252 9.96 -10.08 -12.91
C LEU A 252 11.42 -9.84 -13.29
N LYS A 253 11.75 -9.97 -14.58
CA LYS A 253 13.10 -9.86 -15.11
C LYS A 253 13.13 -9.24 -16.50
N ILE A 254 14.28 -8.68 -16.86
CA ILE A 254 14.63 -8.30 -18.22
C ILE A 254 15.95 -9.00 -18.58
N GLY A 255 15.96 -9.81 -19.65
CA GLY A 255 17.04 -10.78 -19.89
C GLY A 255 17.21 -11.73 -18.70
N ASP A 256 18.40 -11.74 -18.12
CA ASP A 256 18.75 -12.56 -16.95
C ASP A 256 18.70 -11.79 -15.62
N ARG A 257 18.54 -10.46 -15.67
CA ARG A 257 18.48 -9.62 -14.46
C ARG A 257 17.08 -9.61 -13.89
N LEU A 258 16.96 -10.05 -12.63
CA LEU A 258 15.74 -9.85 -11.83
C LEU A 258 15.57 -8.35 -11.56
N LEU A 259 14.39 -7.82 -11.87
CA LEU A 259 14.00 -6.46 -11.50
C LEU A 259 13.42 -6.41 -10.09
N ALA A 260 12.87 -7.51 -9.58
CA ALA A 260 12.36 -7.62 -8.21
C ALA A 260 12.98 -8.85 -7.53
N GLN A 261 14.03 -8.62 -6.75
CA GLN A 261 14.75 -9.66 -6.02
C GLN A 261 13.97 -10.05 -4.75
N PRO A 262 13.62 -11.33 -4.57
CA PRO A 262 12.96 -11.76 -3.34
C PRO A 262 13.97 -11.78 -2.18
N LEU A 263 13.64 -11.12 -1.07
CA LEU A 263 14.50 -11.07 0.13
C LEU A 263 14.06 -12.00 1.26
N GLY A 264 12.84 -12.55 1.20
CA GLY A 264 12.27 -13.37 2.26
C GLY A 264 10.84 -12.95 2.59
N TYR A 265 10.41 -13.25 3.82
CA TYR A 265 9.03 -13.02 4.27
C TYR A 265 8.99 -12.25 5.59
N THR A 266 7.99 -11.40 5.75
CA THR A 266 7.67 -10.80 7.06
C THR A 266 7.11 -11.85 8.03
N LYS A 267 7.20 -11.57 9.33
CA LYS A 267 6.66 -12.44 10.40
C LYS A 267 5.12 -12.45 10.53
N GLY A 268 4.41 -11.59 9.79
CA GLY A 268 2.94 -11.51 9.85
C GLY A 268 2.39 -10.92 11.16
N PHE A 269 2.98 -9.82 11.63
CA PHE A 269 2.48 -9.05 12.78
C PHE A 269 1.83 -7.74 12.34
N GLY A 270 0.69 -7.40 12.94
CA GLY A 270 -0.11 -6.25 12.52
C GLY A 270 -1.47 -6.21 13.22
N THR A 271 -2.33 -5.27 12.80
CA THR A 271 -3.66 -5.06 13.38
C THR A 271 -4.79 -5.43 12.43
N ILE A 272 -4.47 -5.92 11.22
CA ILE A 272 -5.42 -6.06 10.12
C ILE A 272 -6.67 -6.90 10.48
N HIS A 273 -6.50 -7.96 11.26
CA HIS A 273 -7.58 -8.83 11.73
C HIS A 273 -8.40 -8.24 12.88
N LEU A 274 -7.91 -7.18 13.52
CA LEU A 274 -8.57 -6.47 14.62
C LEU A 274 -9.21 -5.15 14.16
N GLU A 275 -9.11 -4.79 12.89
CA GLU A 275 -9.63 -3.50 12.39
C GLU A 275 -11.16 -3.41 12.56
N GLU A 276 -11.88 -4.53 12.46
CA GLU A 276 -13.33 -4.59 12.71
C GLU A 276 -13.68 -4.36 14.19
N LEU A 277 -12.78 -4.73 15.10
CA LEU A 277 -12.95 -4.54 16.55
C LEU A 277 -12.42 -3.20 17.03
N TYR A 278 -11.63 -2.49 16.20
CA TYR A 278 -11.01 -1.24 16.61
C TYR A 278 -11.98 -0.21 17.19
N PRO A 279 -13.21 -0.05 16.66
CA PRO A 279 -14.11 0.91 17.26
C PRO A 279 -14.69 0.46 18.62
N HIS A 280 -14.87 -0.84 18.83
CA HIS A 280 -15.21 -1.39 20.16
C HIS A 280 -14.05 -1.22 21.14
N ILE A 281 -12.81 -1.41 20.68
CA ILE A 281 -11.60 -1.12 21.45
C ILE A 281 -11.54 0.37 21.85
N VAL A 282 -11.82 1.28 20.92
CA VAL A 282 -11.86 2.72 21.21
C VAL A 282 -12.96 3.06 22.22
N ALA A 283 -14.17 2.52 22.05
CA ALA A 283 -15.28 2.75 22.96
C ALA A 283 -14.95 2.27 24.39
N TRP A 284 -14.39 1.06 24.50
CA TRP A 284 -13.97 0.50 25.79
C TRP A 284 -12.84 1.31 26.45
N LEU A 285 -11.81 1.71 25.68
CA LEU A 285 -10.73 2.55 26.20
C LEU A 285 -11.21 3.94 26.62
N LYS A 286 -12.22 4.51 25.96
CA LYS A 286 -12.81 5.80 26.36
C LYS A 286 -13.59 5.67 27.67
N ASP A 287 -14.34 4.59 27.84
CA ASP A 287 -15.10 4.29 29.07
C ASP A 287 -14.18 4.14 30.30
N HIS A 288 -12.91 3.80 30.08
CA HIS A 288 -11.90 3.66 31.12
C HIS A 288 -10.86 4.80 31.14
N ASP A 289 -11.11 5.93 30.46
CA ASP A 289 -10.18 7.09 30.39
C ASP A 289 -8.76 6.77 29.87
N MET A 290 -8.62 5.70 29.08
CA MET A 290 -7.35 5.18 28.57
C MET A 290 -7.10 5.47 27.09
N HIS A 291 -8.06 6.04 26.38
CA HIS A 291 -8.00 6.24 24.93
C HIS A 291 -7.02 7.36 24.52
N ILE A 292 -6.10 7.05 23.60
CA ILE A 292 -5.23 8.05 22.98
C ILE A 292 -5.86 8.53 21.66
N PRO A 293 -6.22 9.82 21.52
CA PRO A 293 -6.79 10.34 20.29
C PRO A 293 -5.73 10.48 19.18
N ALA A 294 -6.18 10.44 17.92
CA ALA A 294 -5.32 10.79 16.80
C ALA A 294 -4.98 12.30 16.84
N GLY A 295 -3.72 12.66 16.59
CA GLY A 295 -3.30 14.06 16.60
C GLY A 295 -1.79 14.25 16.62
N PHE A 296 -1.36 15.49 16.38
CA PHE A 296 0.04 15.91 16.54
C PHE A 296 0.44 15.78 18.02
N GLY A 297 1.62 15.22 18.29
CA GLY A 297 2.13 15.01 19.66
C GLY A 297 1.89 13.60 20.25
N ASN A 298 0.94 12.83 19.73
CA ASN A 298 0.60 11.48 20.28
C ASN A 298 1.45 10.33 19.69
N GLY A 299 2.50 10.68 18.95
CA GLY A 299 3.43 9.73 18.34
C GLY A 299 2.86 8.96 17.13
N PRO A 300 3.71 8.19 16.44
CA PRO A 300 3.30 7.42 15.28
C PRO A 300 2.41 6.23 15.69
N LYS A 301 1.54 5.79 14.76
CA LYS A 301 0.73 4.57 14.90
C LYS A 301 -0.23 4.55 16.11
N VAL A 302 -0.93 5.65 16.40
CA VAL A 302 -1.93 5.73 17.50
C VAL A 302 -2.92 4.53 17.50
N ARG A 303 -3.38 4.10 16.33
CA ARG A 303 -4.23 2.90 16.19
C ARG A 303 -3.59 1.63 16.79
N TRP A 304 -2.31 1.39 16.48
CA TRP A 304 -1.52 0.31 17.07
C TRP A 304 -1.35 0.49 18.58
N GLN A 305 -1.07 1.71 19.04
CA GLN A 305 -0.88 2.00 20.47
C GLN A 305 -2.14 1.67 21.27
N ASN A 306 -3.32 2.09 20.79
CA ASN A 306 -4.61 1.79 21.43
C ASN A 306 -4.89 0.28 21.45
N ILE A 307 -4.62 -0.45 20.36
CA ILE A 307 -4.81 -1.90 20.33
C ILE A 307 -3.87 -2.59 21.34
N VAL A 308 -2.58 -2.24 21.35
CA VAL A 308 -1.61 -2.83 22.30
C VAL A 308 -2.01 -2.53 23.74
N ARG A 309 -2.48 -1.31 24.02
CA ARG A 309 -2.99 -0.93 25.34
C ARG A 309 -4.18 -1.80 25.73
N ALA A 310 -5.19 -1.91 24.88
CA ALA A 310 -6.36 -2.73 25.15
C ALA A 310 -5.98 -4.21 25.41
N LEU A 311 -5.08 -4.78 24.61
CA LEU A 311 -4.60 -6.16 24.86
C LEU A 311 -4.00 -6.31 26.27
N SER A 312 -3.17 -5.36 26.69
CA SER A 312 -2.55 -5.37 28.02
C SER A 312 -3.58 -5.32 29.14
N GLU A 313 -4.52 -4.39 29.06
CA GLU A 313 -5.53 -4.16 30.10
C GLU A 313 -6.57 -5.28 30.17
N LEU A 314 -6.87 -5.92 29.04
CA LEU A 314 -7.76 -7.07 28.96
C LEU A 314 -7.07 -8.40 29.34
N GLY A 315 -5.77 -8.38 29.68
CA GLY A 315 -5.01 -9.60 29.95
C GLY A 315 -4.78 -10.49 28.73
N VAL A 316 -4.98 -9.97 27.52
CA VAL A 316 -4.80 -10.71 26.26
C VAL A 316 -3.33 -10.65 25.84
N ASN A 317 -2.74 -11.83 25.58
CA ASN A 317 -1.34 -11.92 25.20
C ASN A 317 -1.04 -11.15 23.90
N ARG A 318 0.05 -10.37 23.89
CA ARG A 318 0.52 -9.60 22.72
C ARG A 318 0.74 -10.42 21.45
N ASN A 319 0.92 -11.73 21.55
CA ASN A 319 1.00 -12.66 20.42
C ASN A 319 -0.28 -12.66 19.55
N HIS A 320 -1.42 -12.17 20.07
CA HIS A 320 -2.64 -11.96 19.29
C HIS A 320 -2.49 -10.87 18.20
N LEU A 321 -1.36 -10.14 18.16
CA LEU A 321 -1.01 -9.27 17.03
C LEU A 321 -0.38 -10.03 15.85
N GLY A 322 0.06 -11.27 16.08
CA GLY A 322 0.65 -12.15 15.09
C GLY A 322 -0.42 -12.83 14.25
N HIS A 323 -1.00 -12.13 13.27
CA HIS A 323 -2.03 -12.67 12.37
C HIS A 323 -1.51 -13.69 11.34
N GLY A 324 -0.21 -13.98 11.31
CA GLY A 324 0.38 -15.05 10.50
C GLY A 324 0.49 -14.77 9.00
N ILE A 325 -0.09 -13.69 8.49
CA ILE A 325 -0.02 -13.32 7.07
C ILE A 325 1.41 -12.85 6.72
N ALA A 326 2.25 -13.79 6.34
CA ALA A 326 3.63 -13.56 5.92
C ALA A 326 3.67 -12.94 4.52
N ARG A 327 4.17 -11.71 4.43
CA ARG A 327 4.26 -10.96 3.16
C ARG A 327 5.67 -11.14 2.59
N GLN A 328 5.78 -11.62 1.36
CA GLN A 328 7.09 -11.68 0.69
C GLN A 328 7.60 -10.26 0.45
N VAL A 329 8.85 -10.03 0.84
CA VAL A 329 9.62 -8.79 0.65
C VAL A 329 10.38 -8.89 -0.66
N TYR A 330 10.36 -7.81 -1.45
CA TYR A 330 11.15 -7.69 -2.68
C TYR A 330 11.97 -6.41 -2.68
N LEU A 331 13.11 -6.45 -3.35
CA LEU A 331 13.99 -5.32 -3.61
C LEU A 331 14.08 -5.05 -5.12
N PHE A 332 13.85 -3.80 -5.50
CA PHE A 332 14.16 -3.25 -6.80
C PHE A 332 15.48 -2.49 -6.65
N GLU A 333 16.58 -3.17 -6.97
CA GLU A 333 17.93 -2.65 -6.81
C GLU A 333 18.36 -1.83 -8.04
N PHE A 334 18.82 -0.60 -7.81
CA PHE A 334 19.15 0.35 -8.88
C PHE A 334 20.65 0.42 -9.20
N SER A 335 21.51 -0.15 -8.36
CA SER A 335 22.97 -0.14 -8.52
C SER A 335 23.53 -1.56 -8.50
N SER A 336 24.55 -1.85 -9.29
CA SER A 336 25.19 -3.18 -9.28
C SER A 336 26.09 -3.44 -8.06
N ASN A 337 26.41 -2.40 -7.29
CA ASN A 337 27.36 -2.44 -6.18
C ASN A 337 26.77 -1.85 -4.89
N ILE A 338 25.49 -2.10 -4.59
CA ILE A 338 24.82 -1.48 -3.43
C ILE A 338 25.54 -1.75 -2.11
N HIS A 339 26.13 -2.95 -1.96
CA HIS A 339 26.86 -3.35 -0.76
C HIS A 339 28.17 -2.57 -0.59
N GLU A 340 28.96 -2.39 -1.65
CA GLU A 340 30.19 -1.59 -1.62
C GLU A 340 29.88 -0.12 -1.26
N VAL A 341 28.75 0.41 -1.77
CA VAL A 341 28.31 1.77 -1.44
C VAL A 341 28.01 1.91 0.06
N HIS A 342 27.40 0.88 0.67
CA HIS A 342 27.03 0.92 2.10
C HIS A 342 28.17 0.56 3.06
N HIS A 343 29.10 -0.29 2.66
CA HIS A 343 30.14 -0.82 3.55
C HIS A 343 31.54 -0.25 3.30
N GLU A 344 31.82 0.21 2.09
CA GLU A 344 33.15 0.67 1.67
C GLU A 344 33.15 2.15 1.24
N GLY A 345 31.97 2.78 1.18
CA GLY A 345 31.84 4.17 0.73
C GLY A 345 32.08 4.35 -0.77
N ALA A 346 31.92 3.28 -1.56
CA ALA A 346 32.08 3.32 -3.00
C ALA A 346 31.04 4.23 -3.68
N THR A 347 31.36 4.70 -4.89
CA THR A 347 30.39 5.41 -5.73
C THR A 347 29.43 4.41 -6.36
N ALA A 348 28.14 4.74 -6.40
CA ALA A 348 27.12 3.85 -6.94
C ALA A 348 27.23 3.72 -8.47
N THR A 349 27.36 2.49 -8.95
CA THR A 349 27.28 2.13 -10.36
C THR A 349 25.84 1.78 -10.69
N MET A 350 25.11 2.74 -11.26
CA MET A 350 23.68 2.60 -11.52
C MET A 350 23.44 1.68 -12.72
N HIS A 351 22.48 0.77 -12.58
CA HIS A 351 21.98 0.01 -13.70
C HIS A 351 21.31 0.92 -14.74
N ASP A 352 21.57 0.61 -16.00
CA ASP A 352 20.82 1.13 -17.12
C ASP A 352 19.41 0.51 -17.16
N PHE A 353 18.45 1.34 -17.54
CA PHE A 353 17.05 0.97 -17.69
C PHE A 353 16.34 1.93 -18.64
N SER A 354 15.90 1.40 -19.79
CA SER A 354 15.07 2.13 -20.75
C SER A 354 13.60 1.77 -20.54
N ASP A 355 12.79 2.80 -20.32
CA ASP A 355 11.33 2.70 -20.22
C ASP A 355 10.73 2.07 -21.50
N ASP A 356 11.22 2.47 -22.67
CA ASP A 356 10.75 1.96 -23.97
C ASP A 356 11.13 0.49 -24.19
N HIS A 357 12.36 0.11 -23.83
CA HIS A 357 12.79 -1.27 -23.90
C HIS A 357 11.96 -2.15 -22.95
N TRP A 358 11.69 -1.67 -21.73
CA TRP A 358 10.84 -2.40 -20.78
C TRP A 358 9.40 -2.55 -21.27
N ALA A 359 8.81 -1.47 -21.80
CA ALA A 359 7.46 -1.50 -22.37
C ALA A 359 7.35 -2.50 -23.54
N SER A 360 8.35 -2.51 -24.44
CA SER A 360 8.43 -3.43 -25.57
C SER A 360 8.60 -4.87 -25.10
N HIS A 361 9.52 -5.12 -24.18
CA HIS A 361 9.75 -6.43 -23.59
C HIS A 361 8.49 -6.99 -22.92
N TRP A 362 7.80 -6.17 -22.10
CA TRP A 362 6.55 -6.57 -21.48
C TRP A 362 5.48 -6.90 -22.54
N LYS A 363 5.33 -6.05 -23.56
CA LYS A 363 4.31 -6.27 -24.60
C LYS A 363 4.53 -7.62 -25.29
N GLU A 364 5.72 -7.85 -25.82
CA GLU A 364 6.03 -9.04 -26.60
C GLU A 364 6.12 -10.33 -25.77
N LYS A 365 6.78 -10.27 -24.61
CA LYS A 365 7.10 -11.49 -23.85
C LYS A 365 6.06 -11.83 -22.80
N LEU A 366 5.23 -10.87 -22.38
CA LEU A 366 4.25 -11.06 -21.32
C LEU A 366 2.82 -10.82 -21.82
N CYS A 367 2.51 -9.64 -22.36
CA CYS A 367 1.15 -9.25 -22.72
C CYS A 367 0.58 -10.11 -23.85
N ILE A 368 1.25 -10.15 -25.01
CA ILE A 368 0.76 -10.92 -26.18
C ILE A 368 0.64 -12.41 -25.85
N LYS A 369 1.68 -12.99 -25.22
CA LYS A 369 1.64 -14.40 -24.76
C LYS A 369 0.54 -14.69 -23.74
N ARG A 370 0.12 -13.69 -22.95
CA ARG A 370 -0.97 -13.84 -21.97
C ARG A 370 -2.32 -13.94 -22.68
N ILE A 371 -2.52 -13.15 -23.72
CA ILE A 371 -3.75 -13.13 -24.52
C ILE A 371 -3.95 -14.47 -25.24
N GLU A 372 -2.88 -14.99 -25.85
CA GLU A 372 -2.90 -16.32 -26.50
C GLU A 372 -3.34 -17.43 -25.54
N ARG A 373 -2.98 -17.31 -24.25
CA ARG A 373 -3.30 -18.31 -23.20
C ARG A 373 -4.62 -18.04 -22.47
N ASN A 374 -5.22 -16.87 -22.67
CA ASN A 374 -6.42 -16.46 -21.96
C ASN A 374 -7.28 -15.57 -22.87
N PRO A 375 -7.97 -16.16 -23.87
CA PRO A 375 -8.74 -15.41 -24.85
C PRO A 375 -9.86 -14.59 -24.22
N ASP A 376 -10.40 -15.01 -23.07
CA ASP A 376 -11.50 -14.34 -22.37
C ASP A 376 -11.06 -13.09 -21.59
N TRP A 377 -9.79 -12.66 -21.71
CA TRP A 377 -9.28 -11.47 -21.02
C TRP A 377 -10.12 -10.20 -21.26
N ALA A 378 -10.76 -10.10 -22.42
CA ALA A 378 -11.58 -8.98 -22.86
C ALA A 378 -13.00 -8.95 -22.25
N SER A 379 -13.44 -10.05 -21.62
CA SER A 379 -14.81 -10.20 -21.07
C SER A 379 -15.05 -9.43 -19.76
N ILE A 380 -14.01 -8.81 -19.18
CA ILE A 380 -14.10 -8.15 -17.89
C ILE A 380 -14.94 -6.88 -17.99
N ASP A 381 -15.99 -6.81 -17.17
CA ASP A 381 -16.77 -5.59 -16.96
C ASP A 381 -16.09 -4.65 -15.97
N VAL A 382 -15.35 -3.70 -16.52
CA VAL A 382 -14.59 -2.70 -15.78
C VAL A 382 -15.50 -1.74 -15.00
N ASP A 383 -16.67 -1.38 -15.54
CA ASP A 383 -17.57 -0.42 -14.89
C ASP A 383 -18.20 -1.03 -13.63
N THR A 384 -18.66 -2.28 -13.72
CA THR A 384 -19.15 -3.04 -12.56
C THR A 384 -18.07 -3.17 -11.48
N MET A 385 -16.87 -3.63 -11.83
CA MET A 385 -15.77 -3.78 -10.86
C MET A 385 -15.40 -2.48 -10.16
N MET A 386 -15.36 -1.36 -10.89
CA MET A 386 -15.03 -0.05 -10.32
C MET A 386 -16.13 0.43 -9.37
N ARG A 387 -17.42 0.25 -9.73
CA ARG A 387 -18.55 0.64 -8.87
C ARG A 387 -18.60 -0.18 -7.60
N GLU A 388 -18.45 -1.50 -7.68
CA GLU A 388 -18.39 -2.38 -6.53
C GLU A 388 -17.22 -2.04 -5.60
N ALA A 389 -16.05 -1.72 -6.16
CA ALA A 389 -14.91 -1.34 -5.34
C ALA A 389 -15.05 0.05 -4.68
N ILE A 390 -15.79 0.97 -5.30
CA ILE A 390 -16.10 2.29 -4.74
C ILE A 390 -17.21 2.20 -3.70
N SER A 391 -18.19 1.30 -3.86
CA SER A 391 -19.28 1.14 -2.89
C SER A 391 -18.79 0.67 -1.53
N THR A 392 -17.61 0.05 -1.42
CA THR A 392 -16.99 -0.28 -0.12
C THR A 392 -16.60 0.95 0.71
N PHE A 393 -16.75 2.16 0.18
CA PHE A 393 -16.48 3.44 0.86
C PHE A 393 -17.75 4.28 1.12
N LEU A 394 -18.91 3.81 0.68
CA LEU A 394 -20.21 4.46 0.89
C LEU A 394 -20.83 3.91 2.17
#